data_AF-A0A7C0VNG1-F1
#
_entry.id   AF-A0A7C0VNG1-F1
#
_cell.length_a   1.000
_cell.length_b   1.000
_cell.length_c   1.000
_cell.angle_alpha   90.00
_cell.angle_beta   90.00
_cell.angle_gamma   90.00
#
_symmetry.space_group_name_H-M   'P 1'
#
loop_
_entity.id
_entity.type
_entity.pdbx_description
1 polymer ?
#
loop_
_entity_poly.entity_id
_entity_poly.type
_entity_poly.pdbx_seq_one_letter_code
_entity_poly.pdbx_strand_id
1 'polypeptide(L)'
;MSGALDFQAFIGNDERVHVFLHNTPTEELAARIVSEGFRFVNHLNYSCDQVSPGDLVQIRYFTILRRSYGPFTLVICIGKDLIDDYSRRLQGTSYHFSEVMTARQPIFNDDGEPVYTLPPHFIRGYYHQPTGRCVFNPSFDPLLAIPVFEKNLKKMLQGKWFSGIT
;
A
#
# COMPACT_ATOMS: atom_id res chain seq x y z
N MET A 1 -17.66 -6.25 -21.44
CA MET A 1 -18.03 -6.74 -20.09
C MET A 1 -16.94 -7.59 -19.42
N SER A 2 -15.77 -7.88 -20.05
CA SER A 2 -14.73 -8.74 -19.44
C SER A 2 -13.83 -8.04 -18.40
N GLY A 3 -13.43 -6.78 -18.63
CA GLY A 3 -12.34 -6.15 -17.87
C GLY A 3 -12.54 -5.99 -16.36
N ALA A 4 -13.77 -6.00 -15.83
CA ALA A 4 -14.00 -5.96 -14.39
C ALA A 4 -13.75 -7.33 -13.72
N LEU A 5 -14.06 -8.42 -14.42
CA LEU A 5 -13.78 -9.79 -13.94
C LEU A 5 -12.28 -10.08 -14.03
N ASP A 6 -11.63 -9.61 -15.09
CA ASP A 6 -10.17 -9.72 -15.25
C ASP A 6 -9.43 -8.97 -14.13
N PHE A 7 -9.90 -7.76 -13.78
CA PHE A 7 -9.31 -7.00 -12.68
C PHE A 7 -9.59 -7.63 -11.30
N GLN A 8 -10.80 -8.15 -11.06
CA GLN A 8 -11.10 -8.88 -9.82
C GLN A 8 -10.21 -10.11 -9.67
N ALA A 9 -10.04 -10.89 -10.74
CA ALA A 9 -9.15 -12.05 -10.74
C ALA A 9 -7.70 -11.65 -10.41
N PHE A 10 -7.25 -10.49 -10.93
CA PHE A 10 -5.93 -9.95 -10.60
C PHE A 10 -5.80 -9.56 -9.12
N ILE A 11 -6.80 -8.88 -8.55
CA ILE A 11 -6.85 -8.55 -7.11
C ILE A 11 -6.75 -9.83 -6.26
N GLY A 12 -7.41 -10.90 -6.69
CA GLY A 12 -7.45 -12.19 -5.98
C GLY A 12 -8.44 -12.17 -4.81
N ASN A 13 -8.55 -13.29 -4.08
CA ASN A 13 -9.50 -13.43 -2.97
C ASN A 13 -8.84 -14.04 -1.71
N ASP A 14 -7.63 -13.58 -1.38
CA ASP A 14 -6.95 -14.03 -0.16
C ASP A 14 -7.59 -13.36 1.07
N GLU A 15 -8.32 -14.13 1.86
CA GLU A 15 -9.01 -13.62 3.05
C GLU A 15 -8.06 -13.22 4.19
N ARG A 16 -6.76 -13.54 4.09
CA ARG A 16 -5.75 -13.20 5.10
C ARG A 16 -5.18 -11.80 4.91
N VAL A 17 -5.55 -11.08 3.86
CA VAL A 17 -5.00 -9.75 3.56
C VAL A 17 -6.08 -8.68 3.51
N HIS A 18 -5.68 -7.46 3.80
CA HIS A 18 -6.40 -6.26 3.37
C HIS A 18 -5.86 -5.81 2.01
N VAL A 19 -6.77 -5.39 1.13
CA VAL A 19 -6.44 -4.91 -0.21
C VAL A 19 -6.64 -3.41 -0.28
N PHE A 20 -5.64 -2.71 -0.83
CA PHE A 20 -5.68 -1.29 -1.12
C PHE A 20 -5.39 -1.07 -2.60
N LEU A 21 -6.10 -0.12 -3.19
CA LEU A 21 -5.94 0.28 -4.59
C LEU A 21 -5.42 1.71 -4.69
N HIS A 22 -4.55 1.95 -5.67
CA HIS A 22 -4.01 3.27 -5.99
C HIS A 22 -3.87 3.45 -7.49
N ASN A 23 -4.34 4.58 -8.03
CA ASN A 23 -4.18 4.90 -9.44
C ASN A 23 -2.97 5.79 -9.68
N THR A 24 -2.28 5.52 -10.78
CA THR A 24 -1.09 6.27 -11.21
C THR A 24 -1.16 6.61 -12.70
N PRO A 25 -0.66 7.79 -13.12
CA PRO A 25 -0.81 8.29 -14.49
C PRO A 25 0.01 7.57 -15.54
N THR A 26 1.16 6.97 -15.18
CA THR A 26 2.08 6.39 -16.16
C THR A 26 2.54 4.98 -15.77
N GLU A 27 2.90 4.19 -16.78
CA GLU A 27 3.40 2.84 -16.58
C GLU A 27 4.74 2.84 -15.86
N GLU A 28 5.59 3.81 -16.17
CA GLU A 28 6.92 3.95 -15.56
C GLU A 28 6.78 4.17 -14.04
N LEU A 29 5.80 4.96 -13.62
CA LEU A 29 5.53 5.18 -12.20
C LEU A 29 4.97 3.90 -11.54
N ALA A 30 4.05 3.22 -12.21
CA ALA A 30 3.51 1.95 -11.72
C ALA A 30 4.62 0.89 -11.56
N ALA A 31 5.47 0.74 -12.57
CA ALA A 31 6.61 -0.18 -12.57
C ALA A 31 7.61 0.17 -11.47
N ARG A 32 7.91 1.47 -11.29
CA ARG A 32 8.79 1.94 -10.20
C ARG A 32 8.21 1.62 -8.82
N ILE A 33 6.91 1.78 -8.63
CA ILE A 33 6.28 1.44 -7.34
C ILE A 33 6.35 -0.08 -7.09
N VAL A 34 6.16 -0.89 -8.12
CA VAL A 34 6.31 -2.35 -8.01
C VAL A 34 7.74 -2.74 -7.60
N SER A 35 8.77 -2.11 -8.15
CA SER A 35 10.16 -2.46 -7.86
C SER A 35 10.70 -1.84 -6.58
N GLU A 36 10.35 -0.59 -6.27
CA GLU A 36 10.94 0.19 -5.17
C GLU A 36 10.06 0.27 -3.91
N GLY A 37 8.76 -0.01 -4.06
CA GLY A 37 7.76 0.16 -3.01
C GLY A 37 6.88 1.40 -3.20
N PHE A 38 5.85 1.52 -2.36
CA PHE A 38 4.85 2.57 -2.44
C PHE A 38 5.12 3.68 -1.43
N ARG A 39 5.30 4.91 -1.92
CA ARG A 39 5.47 6.10 -1.07
C ARG A 39 4.12 6.72 -0.76
N PHE A 40 3.90 7.07 0.51
CA PHE A 40 2.69 7.75 0.95
C PHE A 40 3.02 8.80 2.02
N VAL A 41 2.16 9.80 2.10
CA VAL A 41 2.27 10.91 3.06
C VAL A 41 1.35 10.62 4.24
N ASN A 42 1.84 10.82 5.47
CA ASN A 42 1.10 10.57 6.72
C ASN A 42 0.63 9.10 6.85
N HIS A 43 -0.57 8.78 6.37
CA HIS A 43 -1.18 7.46 6.51
C HIS A 43 -1.50 6.83 5.15
N LEU A 44 -1.38 5.51 5.05
CA LEU A 44 -1.59 4.77 3.80
C LEU A 44 -2.98 5.01 3.19
N ASN A 45 -4.02 5.09 4.03
CA ASN A 45 -5.40 5.34 3.63
C ASN A 45 -5.67 6.75 3.08
N TYR A 46 -4.72 7.68 3.19
CA TYR A 46 -4.83 8.98 2.50
C TYR A 46 -4.38 8.90 1.05
N SER A 47 -3.55 7.91 0.72
CA SER A 47 -3.01 7.70 -0.62
C SER A 47 -3.67 6.54 -1.36
N CYS A 48 -4.43 5.67 -0.67
CA CYS A 48 -5.06 4.50 -1.24
C CYS A 48 -6.48 4.29 -0.73
N ASP A 49 -7.30 3.62 -1.54
CA ASP A 49 -8.64 3.18 -1.13
C ASP A 49 -8.61 1.70 -0.74
N GLN A 50 -9.03 1.38 0.47
CA GLN A 50 -9.20 -0.01 0.90
C GLN A 50 -10.46 -0.61 0.25
N VAL A 51 -10.34 -1.82 -0.29
CA VAL A 51 -11.45 -2.53 -0.94
C VAL A 51 -11.58 -3.96 -0.44
N SER A 52 -12.81 -4.47 -0.52
CA SER A 52 -13.16 -5.88 -0.35
C SER A 52 -13.03 -6.58 -1.71
N PRO A 53 -12.15 -7.58 -1.87
CA PRO A 53 -11.93 -8.21 -3.19
C PRO A 53 -13.16 -8.89 -3.80
N GLY A 54 -14.08 -9.36 -2.96
CA GLY A 54 -15.36 -9.93 -3.39
C GLY A 54 -16.40 -8.89 -3.82
N ASP A 55 -16.21 -7.61 -3.50
CA ASP A 55 -17.19 -6.56 -3.77
C ASP A 55 -16.92 -5.89 -5.13
N LEU A 56 -17.52 -6.49 -6.17
CA LEU A 56 -17.47 -5.97 -7.54
C LEU A 56 -18.04 -4.56 -7.70
N VAL A 57 -19.00 -4.17 -6.84
CA VAL A 57 -19.60 -2.84 -6.90
C VAL A 57 -18.59 -1.81 -6.40
N GLN A 58 -17.93 -2.09 -5.28
CA GLN A 58 -16.88 -1.25 -4.74
C GLN A 58 -15.70 -1.11 -5.72
N ILE A 59 -15.23 -2.21 -6.32
CA ILE A 59 -14.14 -2.19 -7.29
C ILE A 59 -14.50 -1.31 -8.51
N ARG A 60 -15.72 -1.46 -9.05
CA ARG A 60 -16.19 -0.63 -10.16
C ARG A 60 -16.29 0.84 -9.78
N TYR A 61 -16.80 1.13 -8.59
CA TYR A 61 -16.90 2.49 -8.09
C TYR A 61 -15.52 3.14 -7.99
N PHE A 62 -14.53 2.42 -7.43
CA PHE A 62 -13.14 2.87 -7.41
C PHE A 62 -12.61 3.18 -8.81
N THR A 63 -12.77 2.25 -9.77
CA THR A 63 -12.29 2.43 -11.15
C THR A 63 -12.86 3.69 -11.80
N ILE A 64 -14.14 3.99 -11.56
CA ILE A 64 -14.79 5.20 -12.10
C ILE A 64 -14.27 6.45 -11.40
N LEU A 65 -14.30 6.47 -10.07
CA LEU A 65 -13.95 7.65 -9.26
C LEU A 65 -12.49 8.06 -9.45
N ARG A 66 -11.59 7.07 -9.53
CA ARG A 66 -10.15 7.32 -9.60
C ARG A 66 -9.60 7.41 -11.02
N ARG A 67 -10.44 7.30 -12.05
CA ARG A 67 -10.03 7.31 -13.46
C ARG A 67 -9.20 8.55 -13.83
N SER A 68 -9.49 9.71 -13.24
CA SER A 68 -8.77 10.96 -13.47
C SER A 68 -7.31 10.95 -12.99
N TYR A 69 -6.97 10.08 -12.03
CA TYR A 69 -5.61 9.97 -11.50
C TYR A 69 -4.69 9.08 -12.35
N GLY A 70 -5.26 8.38 -13.34
CA GLY A 70 -4.49 7.59 -14.29
C GLY A 70 -5.07 6.21 -14.58
N PRO A 71 -4.61 5.56 -15.68
CA PRO A 71 -5.15 4.29 -16.15
C PRO A 71 -4.46 3.06 -15.52
N PHE A 72 -3.43 3.24 -14.70
CA PHE A 72 -2.72 2.13 -14.06
C PHE A 72 -3.15 2.02 -12.61
N THR A 73 -3.75 0.89 -12.23
CA THR A 73 -4.17 0.62 -10.85
C THR A 73 -3.21 -0.34 -10.19
N LEU A 74 -2.52 0.11 -9.15
CA LEU A 74 -1.76 -0.76 -8.26
C LEU A 74 -2.68 -1.54 -7.33
N VAL A 75 -2.30 -2.78 -7.09
CA VAL A 75 -2.91 -3.63 -6.07
C VAL A 75 -1.90 -3.84 -4.95
N ILE A 76 -2.23 -3.34 -3.77
CA ILE A 76 -1.41 -3.45 -2.56
C ILE A 76 -2.14 -4.41 -1.62
N CYS A 77 -1.42 -5.39 -1.07
CA CYS A 77 -1.97 -6.36 -0.13
C CYS A 77 -1.09 -6.41 1.12
N ILE A 78 -1.71 -6.33 2.29
CA ILE A 78 -1.02 -6.40 3.58
C ILE A 78 -1.73 -7.43 4.45
N GLY A 79 -0.98 -8.35 5.05
CA GLY A 79 -1.51 -9.37 5.96
C GLY A 79 -2.29 -8.74 7.12
N LYS A 80 -3.48 -9.28 7.39
CA LYS A 80 -4.34 -8.86 8.51
C LYS A 80 -3.61 -8.98 9.83
N ASP A 81 -2.91 -10.09 10.07
CA ASP A 81 -2.14 -10.30 11.29
C ASP A 81 -1.07 -9.22 11.52
N LEU A 82 -0.43 -8.71 10.46
CA LEU A 82 0.54 -7.61 10.57
C LEU A 82 -0.15 -6.30 10.97
N ILE A 83 -1.28 -5.98 10.32
CA ILE A 83 -2.08 -4.78 10.62
C ILE A 83 -2.61 -4.86 12.06
N ASP A 84 -3.18 -5.99 12.45
CA ASP A 84 -3.78 -6.21 13.76
C ASP A 84 -2.71 -6.17 14.86
N ASP A 85 -1.55 -6.82 14.67
CA ASP A 85 -0.47 -6.78 15.64
C ASP A 85 0.05 -5.35 15.87
N TYR A 86 0.40 -4.65 14.78
CA TYR A 86 0.97 -3.31 14.91
C TYR A 86 -0.05 -2.29 15.41
N SER A 87 -1.31 -2.37 14.98
CA SER A 87 -2.37 -1.49 15.49
C SER A 87 -2.58 -1.69 16.98
N ARG A 88 -2.63 -2.94 17.45
CA ARG A 88 -2.76 -3.28 18.87
C ARG A 88 -1.56 -2.78 19.68
N ARG A 89 -0.33 -2.95 19.19
CA ARG A 89 0.89 -2.53 19.90
C ARG A 89 1.09 -1.02 19.93
N LEU A 90 0.46 -0.29 19.00
CA LEU A 90 0.42 1.18 18.96
C LEU A 90 -0.78 1.77 19.72
N GLN A 91 -1.62 0.94 20.34
CA GLN A 91 -2.78 1.43 21.08
C GLN A 91 -2.35 2.42 22.17
N GLY A 92 -2.96 3.61 22.15
CA GLY A 92 -2.60 4.72 23.06
C GLY A 92 -1.48 5.63 22.55
N THR A 93 -0.97 5.42 21.34
CA THR A 93 -0.06 6.34 20.63
C THR A 93 -0.80 7.09 19.51
N SER A 94 -0.16 8.11 18.94
CA SER A 94 -0.67 8.81 17.75
C SER A 94 -0.24 8.18 16.42
N TYR A 95 0.57 7.12 16.46
CA TYR A 95 1.12 6.49 15.26
C TYR A 95 0.13 5.48 14.68
N HIS A 96 0.17 5.34 13.36
CA HIS A 96 -0.62 4.37 12.60
C HIS A 96 0.24 3.17 12.18
N PHE A 97 -0.38 1.99 12.02
CA PHE A 97 0.34 0.76 11.65
C PHE A 97 1.18 0.94 10.38
N SER A 98 0.67 1.70 9.40
CA SER A 98 1.36 1.89 8.13
C SER A 98 2.71 2.60 8.31
N GLU A 99 2.84 3.45 9.32
CA GLU A 99 4.08 4.15 9.62
C GLU A 99 5.15 3.19 10.13
N VAL A 100 4.76 2.17 10.92
CA VAL A 100 5.67 1.11 11.38
C VAL A 100 6.21 0.30 10.20
N MET A 101 5.34 0.06 9.21
CA MET A 101 5.61 -0.77 8.05
C MET A 101 6.46 -0.07 6.96
N THR A 102 7.10 1.06 7.29
CA THR A 102 8.04 1.71 6.36
C THR A 102 9.35 0.92 6.23
N ALA A 103 9.78 0.67 4.99
CA ALA A 103 11.01 -0.03 4.66
C ALA A 103 12.27 0.81 4.94
N ARG A 104 12.13 2.14 4.95
CA ARG A 104 13.23 3.11 5.05
C ARG A 104 12.89 4.17 6.10
N GLN A 105 13.93 4.84 6.61
CA GLN A 105 13.75 5.98 7.50
C GLN A 105 12.84 7.02 6.79
N PRO A 106 11.79 7.52 7.45
CA PRO A 106 10.91 8.53 6.86
C PRO A 106 11.70 9.79 6.51
N ILE A 107 11.24 10.50 5.49
CA ILE A 107 11.74 11.83 5.12
C ILE A 107 10.60 12.83 5.19
N PHE A 108 10.90 14.11 5.33
CA PHE A 108 9.88 15.15 5.21
C PHE A 108 9.78 15.62 3.75
N ASN A 109 8.55 15.88 3.28
CA ASN A 109 8.33 16.59 2.02
C ASN A 109 8.49 18.12 2.22
N ASP A 110 8.28 18.87 1.14
CA ASP A 110 8.41 20.34 1.15
C ASP A 110 7.40 21.02 2.09
N ASP A 111 6.28 20.35 2.39
CA ASP A 111 5.24 20.81 3.31
C ASP A 111 5.54 20.43 4.78
N GLY A 112 6.67 19.78 5.05
CA GLY A 112 7.05 19.33 6.39
C GLY A 112 6.26 18.10 6.86
N GLU A 113 5.61 17.37 5.95
CA GLU A 113 4.87 16.15 6.25
C GLU A 113 5.74 14.89 6.07
N PRO A 114 5.61 13.89 6.96
CA PRO A 114 6.38 12.67 6.85
C PRO A 114 5.93 11.80 5.67
N VAL A 115 6.92 11.37 4.88
CA VAL A 115 6.78 10.45 3.77
C VAL A 115 7.36 9.10 4.15
N TYR A 116 6.51 8.09 4.06
CA TYR A 116 6.82 6.69 4.36
C TYR A 116 6.94 5.88 3.07
N THR A 117 7.59 4.72 3.14
CA THR A 117 7.73 3.80 1.98
C THR A 117 7.32 2.40 2.37
N LEU A 118 6.18 1.94 1.88
CA LEU A 118 5.75 0.55 2.00
C LEU A 118 6.63 -0.35 1.10
N PRO A 119 7.20 -1.46 1.60
CA PRO A 119 8.07 -2.33 0.80
C PRO A 119 7.38 -2.93 -0.42
N PRO A 120 8.16 -3.26 -1.48
CA PRO A 120 7.63 -3.86 -2.71
C PRO A 120 6.93 -5.20 -2.46
N HIS A 121 7.30 -5.96 -1.42
CA HIS A 121 6.65 -7.24 -1.09
C HIS A 121 5.14 -7.13 -0.86
N PHE A 122 4.64 -5.96 -0.45
CA PHE A 122 3.21 -5.72 -0.29
C PHE A 122 2.52 -5.28 -1.60
N ILE A 123 3.27 -5.07 -2.67
CA ILE A 123 2.74 -4.64 -3.97
C ILE A 123 2.57 -5.90 -4.83
N ARG A 124 1.33 -6.32 -5.08
CA ARG A 124 1.03 -7.45 -5.97
C ARG A 124 1.46 -7.16 -7.39
N GLY A 125 1.29 -5.92 -7.82
CA GLY A 125 1.52 -5.50 -9.19
C GLY A 125 0.58 -4.35 -9.60
N TYR A 126 0.46 -4.12 -10.91
CA TYR A 126 -0.51 -3.17 -11.46
C TYR A 126 -1.34 -3.74 -12.61
N TYR A 127 -2.52 -3.16 -12.77
CA TYR A 127 -3.46 -3.42 -13.85
C TYR A 127 -3.58 -2.21 -14.76
N HIS A 128 -3.38 -2.41 -16.07
CA HIS A 128 -3.60 -1.38 -17.08
C HIS A 128 -5.06 -1.42 -17.54
N GLN A 129 -5.87 -0.49 -17.02
CA GLN A 129 -7.32 -0.49 -17.21
C GLN A 129 -7.79 -0.53 -18.68
N PRO A 130 -7.19 0.23 -19.62
CA PRO A 130 -7.62 0.24 -21.01
C PRO A 130 -7.38 -1.08 -21.74
N THR A 131 -6.28 -1.79 -21.45
CA THR A 131 -5.90 -3.01 -22.20
C THR A 131 -6.19 -4.30 -21.43
N GLY A 132 -6.53 -4.22 -20.15
CA GLY A 132 -6.69 -5.40 -19.29
C GLY A 132 -5.38 -6.11 -18.92
N ARG A 133 -4.23 -5.50 -19.20
CA ARG A 133 -2.93 -6.13 -18.94
C ARG A 133 -2.61 -6.09 -17.45
N CYS A 134 -2.21 -7.24 -16.91
CA CYS A 134 -1.73 -7.38 -15.54
C CYS A 134 -0.21 -7.52 -15.55
N VAL A 135 0.47 -6.80 -14.66
CA VAL A 135 1.90 -6.99 -14.39
C VAL A 135 2.05 -7.40 -12.94
N PHE A 136 2.64 -8.56 -12.71
CA PHE A 136 2.82 -9.15 -11.38
C PHE A 136 4.21 -8.84 -10.85
N ASN A 137 4.29 -8.56 -9.55
CA ASN A 137 5.54 -8.43 -8.84
C ASN A 137 6.07 -9.82 -8.44
N PRO A 138 7.26 -10.24 -8.91
CA PRO A 138 7.82 -11.54 -8.52
C PRO A 138 8.22 -11.63 -7.04
N SER A 139 8.40 -10.48 -6.38
CA SER A 139 8.77 -10.41 -4.95
C SER A 139 7.54 -10.29 -4.03
N PHE A 140 6.33 -10.48 -4.56
CA PHE A 140 5.11 -10.31 -3.77
C PHE A 140 4.99 -11.35 -2.65
N ASP A 141 4.98 -10.88 -1.41
CA ASP A 141 4.69 -11.64 -0.21
C ASP A 141 3.97 -10.73 0.80
N PRO A 142 2.62 -10.75 0.82
CA PRO A 142 1.84 -9.82 1.63
C PRO A 142 1.88 -10.14 3.12
N LEU A 143 2.38 -11.31 3.51
CA LEU A 143 2.45 -11.77 4.90
C LEU A 143 3.85 -11.58 5.49
N LEU A 144 4.79 -11.04 4.71
CA LEU A 144 6.19 -10.89 5.11
C LEU A 144 6.35 -9.90 6.27
N ALA A 145 6.73 -10.42 7.44
CA ALA A 145 7.23 -9.62 8.56
C ALA A 145 8.71 -9.28 8.34
N ILE A 146 9.04 -8.00 8.19
CA ILE A 146 10.42 -7.55 7.97
C ILE A 146 11.00 -7.04 9.32
N PRO A 147 12.21 -7.46 9.72
CA PRO A 147 12.82 -7.04 11.00
C PRO A 147 12.90 -5.52 11.22
N VAL A 148 12.91 -4.73 10.15
CA VAL A 148 12.90 -3.26 10.23
C VAL A 148 11.64 -2.72 10.89
N PHE A 149 10.49 -3.40 10.77
CA PHE A 149 9.23 -2.96 11.38
C PHE A 149 9.30 -2.97 12.90
N GLU A 150 9.87 -4.03 13.49
CA GLU A 150 10.12 -4.10 14.93
C GLU A 150 11.05 -2.99 15.43
N LYS A 151 12.08 -2.67 14.64
CA LYS A 151 12.98 -1.55 14.92
C LYS A 151 12.25 -0.21 14.88
N ASN A 152 11.37 -0.01 13.91
CA ASN A 152 10.56 1.21 13.77
C ASN A 152 9.61 1.37 14.96
N LEU A 153 8.86 0.32 15.29
CA LEU A 153 7.96 0.32 16.44
C LEU A 153 8.70 0.62 17.74
N LYS A 154 9.86 0.01 17.98
CA LYS A 154 10.66 0.30 19.17
C LYS A 154 11.06 1.78 19.25
N LYS A 155 11.45 2.40 18.13
CA LYS A 155 11.76 3.84 18.08
C LYS A 155 10.53 4.70 18.39
N MET A 156 9.38 4.35 17.83
CA MET A 156 8.11 5.05 18.06
C MET A 156 7.70 5.01 19.53
N LEU A 157 7.70 3.84 20.15
CA LEU A 157 7.34 3.66 21.57
C LEU A 157 8.32 4.34 22.53
N GLN A 158 9.54 4.64 22.07
CA GLN A 158 10.55 5.39 22.83
C GLN A 158 10.50 6.91 22.59
N GLY A 159 9.59 7.41 21.74
CA GLY A 159 9.54 8.82 21.35
C GLY A 159 10.71 9.26 20.47
N LYS A 160 11.40 8.32 19.82
CA LYS A 160 12.61 8.55 19.00
C LYS A 160 12.35 8.37 17.51
N TRP A 161 11.09 8.47 17.07
CA TRP A 161 10.74 8.14 15.68
C TRP A 161 11.42 9.07 14.67
N PHE A 162 11.32 10.38 14.92
CA PHE A 162 11.90 11.41 14.07
C PHE A 162 13.27 11.90 14.54
N SER A 163 13.89 11.25 15.54
CA SER A 163 15.21 11.68 16.01
C SER A 163 16.26 11.43 14.92
N GLY A 164 16.91 12.50 14.45
CA GLY A 164 17.94 12.43 13.42
C GLY A 164 17.44 12.42 11.98
N ILE A 165 16.17 12.78 11.75
CA ILE A 165 15.70 13.18 10.41
C ILE A 165 15.96 14.68 10.28
N THR A 166 16.88 15.04 9.40
CA THR A 166 17.21 16.41 8.99
C THR A 166 16.62 16.71 7.64
#